data_AF-A0A7V9E5A1-F1
#
_entry.id   AF-A0A7V9E5A1-F1
#
_cell.length_a   1.000
_cell.length_b   1.000
_cell.length_c   1.000
_cell.angle_alpha   90.00
_cell.angle_beta   90.00
_cell.angle_gamma   90.00
#
_symmetry.space_group_name_H-M   'P 1'
#
loop_
_entity.id
_entity.type
_entity.pdbx_description
1 polymer ?
#
loop_
_entity_poly.entity_id
_entity_poly.type
_entity_poly.pdbx_seq_one_letter_code
_entity_poly.pdbx_strand_id
1 'polypeptide(L)'
;MTATRSRPRPLRLVADPTAERATHQPRIALYSHDALGLGHLRRNLALAGSLCASTHQLGRPDVLLFAGALEATDFARPDGCDLVTLPSLRKDADGSYRA
;
A
#
# COMPACT_ATOMS: atom_id res chain seq x y z
N MET A 1 11.49 -26.17 6.17
CA MET A 1 10.20 -25.51 5.87
C MET A 1 10.49 -24.38 4.90
N THR A 2 10.23 -24.61 3.61
CA THR A 2 10.64 -23.72 2.52
C THR A 2 9.50 -22.73 2.26
N ALA A 3 9.69 -21.47 2.64
CA ALA A 3 8.70 -20.43 2.39
C ALA A 3 8.67 -20.13 0.88
N THR A 4 7.59 -20.55 0.21
CA THR A 4 7.29 -20.17 -1.17
C THR A 4 7.15 -18.65 -1.22
N ARG A 5 8.20 -17.94 -1.65
CA ARG A 5 8.11 -16.51 -1.99
C ARG A 5 7.21 -16.40 -3.22
N SER A 6 5.94 -16.06 -2.98
CA SER A 6 5.01 -15.63 -4.02
C SER A 6 5.65 -14.43 -4.73
N ARG A 7 5.89 -14.54 -6.05
CA ARG A 7 6.42 -13.43 -6.84
C ARG A 7 5.31 -12.38 -7.00
N PRO A 8 5.55 -11.10 -6.70
CA PRO A 8 4.56 -10.06 -6.92
C PRO A 8 4.24 -10.01 -8.42
N ARG A 9 2.95 -10.05 -8.75
CA ARG A 9 2.48 -9.98 -10.13
C ARG A 9 2.88 -8.61 -10.69
N PRO A 10 3.49 -8.52 -11.89
CA PRO A 10 3.96 -7.25 -12.41
C PRO A 10 2.80 -6.26 -12.52
N LEU A 11 3.00 -5.06 -11.96
CA LEU A 11 2.03 -3.96 -12.03
C LEU A 11 1.88 -3.55 -13.50
N ARG A 12 0.82 -4.05 -14.16
CA ARG A 12 0.36 -3.48 -15.43
C ARG A 12 -0.39 -2.19 -15.12
N LEU A 13 0.12 -1.07 -15.61
CA LEU A 13 -0.63 0.17 -15.71
C LEU A 13 -1.82 -0.10 -16.64
N VAL A 14 -3.04 -0.13 -16.10
CA VAL A 14 -4.24 -0.32 -16.90
C VAL A 14 -4.54 1.02 -17.56
N ALA A 15 -4.16 1.14 -18.83
CA ALA A 15 -4.56 2.24 -19.69
C ALA A 15 -5.97 1.94 -20.24
N ASP A 16 -7.00 2.03 -19.38
CA ASP A 16 -8.39 2.35 -19.76
C ASP A 16 -9.33 2.14 -18.56
N PRO A 17 -9.93 3.21 -17.98
CA PRO A 17 -10.86 3.09 -16.85
C PRO A 17 -12.27 2.64 -17.26
N THR A 18 -12.55 2.53 -18.55
CA THR A 18 -13.89 2.21 -19.10
C THR A 18 -13.97 0.85 -19.79
N ALA A 19 -12.85 0.12 -19.92
CA ALA A 19 -12.83 -1.18 -20.57
C ALA A 19 -13.37 -2.28 -19.63
N GLU A 20 -14.68 -2.47 -19.72
CA GLU A 20 -15.46 -3.67 -19.44
C GLU A 20 -15.49 -4.21 -18.00
N ARG A 21 -16.72 -4.33 -17.48
CA ARG A 21 -17.12 -5.14 -16.32
C ARG A 21 -16.93 -6.64 -16.58
N ALA A 22 -15.75 -7.05 -17.05
CA ALA A 22 -15.27 -8.38 -16.78
C ALA A 22 -15.03 -8.52 -15.27
N THR A 23 -15.00 -9.75 -14.80
CA THR A 23 -14.76 -10.23 -13.42
C THR A 23 -13.40 -9.81 -12.84
N HIS A 24 -12.99 -8.57 -13.03
CA HIS A 24 -11.64 -8.10 -12.85
C HIS A 24 -11.40 -7.78 -11.38
N GLN A 25 -10.48 -8.54 -10.81
CA GLN A 25 -9.86 -8.30 -9.52
C GLN A 25 -9.42 -6.82 -9.41
N PRO A 26 -9.98 -6.03 -8.49
CA PRO A 26 -9.62 -4.61 -8.35
C PRO A 26 -8.15 -4.47 -7.99
N ARG A 27 -7.45 -3.53 -8.63
CA ARG A 27 -6.07 -3.18 -8.30
C ARG A 27 -6.06 -1.81 -7.66
N ILE A 28 -5.67 -1.74 -6.40
CA ILE A 28 -5.81 -0.53 -5.59
C ILE A 28 -4.44 -0.13 -5.06
N ALA A 29 -4.00 1.07 -5.41
CA ALA A 29 -2.82 1.69 -4.84
C ALA A 29 -3.24 2.70 -3.77
N LEU A 30 -2.65 2.60 -2.58
CA LEU A 30 -2.77 3.58 -1.51
C LEU A 30 -1.44 4.29 -1.34
N TYR A 31 -1.46 5.59 -1.10
CA TYR A 31 -0.25 6.36 -0.82
C TYR A 31 -0.37 7.03 0.55
N SER A 32 0.57 6.72 1.43
CA SER A 32 0.78 7.44 2.68
C SER A 32 1.80 8.54 2.44
N HIS A 33 1.30 9.77 2.36
CA HIS A 33 2.12 10.98 2.31
C HIS A 33 3.09 10.99 3.49
N ASP A 34 4.34 11.36 3.22
CA ASP A 34 5.38 11.53 4.21
C ASP A 34 5.23 12.90 4.90
N ALA A 35 4.69 12.89 6.10
CA ALA A 35 4.51 14.06 6.93
C ALA A 35 4.87 13.71 8.38
N LEU A 36 5.06 14.72 9.22
CA LEU A 36 5.36 14.51 10.63
C LEU A 36 4.24 13.68 11.31
N GLY A 37 4.62 12.49 11.78
CA GLY A 37 3.74 11.57 12.50
C GLY A 37 3.16 10.44 11.64
N LEU A 38 2.83 9.32 12.31
CA LEU A 38 2.47 8.05 11.65
C LEU A 38 0.97 7.94 11.30
N GLY A 39 0.23 9.05 11.34
CA GLY A 39 -1.23 9.07 11.21
C GLY A 39 -1.73 8.64 9.82
N HIS A 40 -1.11 9.15 8.76
CA HIS A 40 -1.44 8.77 7.38
C HIS A 40 -1.16 7.28 7.13
N LEU A 41 -0.04 6.79 7.64
CA LEU A 41 0.35 5.39 7.51
C LEU A 41 -0.64 4.48 8.25
N ARG A 42 -0.93 4.76 9.52
CA ARG A 42 -1.88 3.96 10.32
C ARG A 42 -3.28 3.92 9.69
N ARG A 43 -3.78 5.06 9.20
CA ARG A 43 -5.06 5.13 8.51
C ARG A 43 -5.04 4.29 7.23
N ASN A 44 -4.01 4.43 6.41
CA ASN A 44 -3.90 3.68 5.16
C ASN A 44 -3.75 2.18 5.38
N LEU A 45 -3.03 1.75 6.43
CA LEU A 45 -2.96 0.34 6.83
C LEU A 45 -4.34 -0.21 7.23
N ALA A 46 -5.12 0.58 8.00
CA ALA A 46 -6.48 0.19 8.37
C ALA A 46 -7.39 0.07 7.13
N LEU A 47 -7.33 1.05 6.21
CA LEU A 47 -8.07 1.01 4.96
C LEU A 47 -7.66 -0.18 4.08
N ALA A 48 -6.36 -0.44 3.94
CA ALA A 48 -5.85 -1.59 3.20
C ALA A 48 -6.41 -2.90 3.77
N GLY A 49 -6.39 -3.08 5.09
CA GLY A 49 -6.96 -4.25 5.75
C GLY A 49 -8.45 -4.40 5.46
N SER A 50 -9.24 -3.33 5.55
CA SER A 50 -10.66 -3.37 5.23
C SER A 50 -10.93 -3.70 3.76
N LEU A 51 -10.12 -3.18 2.83
CA LEU A 51 -10.24 -3.49 1.41
C LEU A 51 -9.93 -4.97 1.14
N CYS A 52 -8.83 -5.49 1.68
CA CYS A 52 -8.43 -6.89 1.55
C CYS A 52 -9.47 -7.85 2.17
N ALA A 53 -10.14 -7.45 3.26
CA ALA A 53 -11.18 -8.24 3.90
C ALA A 53 -12.55 -8.18 3.16
N SER A 54 -12.77 -7.21 2.27
CA SER A 54 -14.06 -6.99 1.58
C SER A 54 -14.25 -7.92 0.38
N THR A 55 -13.98 -9.22 0.56
CA THR A 55 -13.91 -10.17 -0.55
C THR A 55 -15.26 -10.48 -1.20
N HIS A 56 -16.36 -10.34 -0.46
CA HIS A 56 -17.70 -10.53 -1.00
C HIS A 56 -18.10 -9.42 -1.97
N GLN A 57 -17.64 -8.19 -1.72
CA GLN A 57 -17.99 -7.00 -2.50
C GLN A 57 -17.00 -6.74 -3.63
N LEU A 58 -15.70 -6.97 -3.38
CA LEU A 58 -14.60 -6.62 -4.28
C LEU A 58 -13.92 -7.86 -4.90
N GLY A 59 -14.36 -9.07 -4.58
CA GLY A 59 -13.68 -10.30 -5.01
C GLY A 59 -12.40 -10.54 -4.21
N ARG A 60 -11.22 -10.38 -4.82
CA ARG A 60 -9.93 -10.52 -4.11
C ARG A 60 -9.03 -9.35 -4.47
N PRO A 61 -9.22 -8.13 -3.95
CA PRO A 61 -8.45 -6.98 -4.46
C PRO A 61 -6.94 -7.18 -4.30
N ASP A 62 -6.17 -6.77 -5.32
CA ASP A 62 -4.72 -6.62 -5.25
C ASP A 62 -4.42 -5.23 -4.68
N VAL A 63 -3.99 -5.14 -3.42
CA VAL A 63 -3.74 -3.87 -2.74
C VAL A 63 -2.23 -3.63 -2.61
N LEU A 64 -1.77 -2.43 -2.97
CA LEU A 64 -0.39 -1.98 -2.78
C LEU A 64 -0.36 -0.67 -2.01
N LEU A 65 0.33 -0.64 -0.87
CA LEU A 65 0.55 0.55 -0.08
C LEU A 65 1.96 1.10 -0.31
N PHE A 66 2.04 2.35 -0.75
CA PHE A 66 3.26 3.13 -0.78
C PHE A 66 3.36 3.97 0.50
N ALA A 67 4.48 3.86 1.20
CA ALA A 67 4.72 4.62 2.43
C ALA A 67 6.04 5.37 2.37
N GLY A 68 5.99 6.69 2.54
CA GLY A 68 7.19 7.50 2.73
C GLY A 68 7.61 7.62 4.20
N ALA A 69 7.29 6.68 5.09
CA ALA A 69 7.76 6.73 6.48
C ALA A 69 8.86 5.69 6.69
N LEU A 70 9.97 6.06 7.34
CA LEU A 70 11.06 5.11 7.64
C LEU A 70 10.57 3.96 8.53
N GLU A 71 9.65 4.27 9.43
CA GLU A 71 9.04 3.34 10.38
C GLU A 71 7.96 2.47 9.73
N ALA A 72 7.70 2.61 8.42
CA ALA A 72 6.61 1.88 7.76
C ALA A 72 6.76 0.36 7.85
N THR A 73 7.99 -0.14 7.83
CA THR A 73 8.28 -1.57 7.99
C THR A 73 8.07 -2.09 9.40
N ASP A 74 7.94 -1.21 10.40
CA ASP A 74 7.69 -1.59 11.80
C ASP A 74 6.21 -1.92 12.06
N PHE A 75 5.33 -1.56 11.11
CA PHE A 75 3.91 -1.87 11.20
C PHE A 75 3.57 -3.21 10.58
N ALA A 76 2.61 -3.90 11.19
CA ALA A 76 2.04 -5.11 10.62
C ALA A 76 1.35 -4.81 9.28
N ARG A 77 1.82 -5.48 8.23
CA ARG A 77 1.21 -5.45 6.90
C ARG A 77 -0.07 -6.29 6.91
N PRO A 78 -1.23 -5.77 6.45
CA PRO A 78 -2.44 -6.57 6.32
C PRO A 78 -2.27 -7.73 5.32
N ASP A 79 -2.94 -8.85 5.57
CA ASP A 79 -2.99 -9.95 4.61
C ASP A 79 -3.63 -9.49 3.30
N GLY A 80 -3.02 -9.87 2.16
CA GLY A 80 -3.49 -9.46 0.83
C GLY A 80 -3.07 -8.05 0.38
N CYS A 81 -2.28 -7.33 1.19
CA CYS A 81 -1.72 -6.02 0.83
C CYS A 81 -0.19 -6.10 0.72
N ASP A 82 0.41 -5.64 -0.37
CA ASP A 82 1.86 -5.43 -0.47
C ASP A 82 2.24 -4.02 0.04
N LEU A 83 3.44 -3.88 0.61
CA LEU A 83 3.96 -2.61 1.13
C LEU A 83 5.28 -2.25 0.46
N VAL A 84 5.38 -1.04 -0.08
CA VAL A 84 6.60 -0.47 -0.66
C VAL A 84 6.93 0.82 0.08
N THR A 85 8.15 0.89 0.60
CA THR A 85 8.68 2.13 1.18
C THR A 85 9.31 3.00 0.09
N LEU A 86 9.03 4.29 0.13
CA LEU A 86 9.64 5.30 -0.74
C LEU A 86 10.69 6.10 0.03
N PRO A 87 11.69 6.68 -0.65
CA PRO A 87 12.58 7.67 -0.04
C PRO A 87 11.77 8.77 0.64
N SER A 88 12.17 9.14 1.85
CA SER A 88 11.39 9.94 2.77
C SER A 88 12.14 11.19 3.24
N LEU A 89 11.40 12.28 3.39
CA LEU A 89 11.79 13.53 3.99
C LEU A 89 11.80 13.39 5.51
N ARG A 90 12.99 13.40 6.10
CA ARG A 90 13.17 13.48 7.54
C ARG A 90 13.15 14.94 7.99
N LYS A 91 12.41 15.22 9.07
CA LYS A 91 12.51 16.49 9.79
C LYS A 91 13.64 16.40 10.82
N ASP A 92 14.67 17.22 10.67
CA ASP A 92 15.76 17.33 11.62
C ASP A 92 15.34 18.13 12.86
N ALA A 93 16.12 18.05 13.94
CA ALA A 93 15.80 18.68 15.23
C ALA A 93 15.71 20.21 15.15
N ASP A 94 16.38 20.82 14.17
CA ASP A 94 16.31 22.25 13.86
C ASP A 94 15.07 22.65 13.04
N GLY A 95 14.23 21.68 12.68
CA GLY A 95 13.01 21.88 11.92
C GLY A 95 13.19 21.86 10.40
N SER A 96 14.42 21.70 9.90
CA SER A 96 14.69 21.53 8.48
C SER A 96 14.24 20.16 7.97
N TYR A 97 13.96 20.05 6.67
CA TYR A 97 13.63 18.77 6.03
C TYR A 97 14.78 18.32 5.13
N ARG A 98 15.11 17.02 5.18
CA ARG A 98 16.17 16.39 4.39
C ARG A 98 15.65 15.10 3.76
N ALA A 99 15.91 14.92 2.47
CA ALA A 99 15.67 13.67 1.73
C ALA A 99 16.94 12.80 1.67
#